data_AF-A0A2I7KE67-F1
#
_entry.id   AF-A0A2I7KE67-F1
#
_cell.length_a   1.000
_cell.length_b   1.000
_cell.length_c   1.000
_cell.angle_alpha   90.00
_cell.angle_beta   90.00
_cell.angle_gamma   90.00
#
_symmetry.space_group_name_H-M   'P 1'
#
loop_
_entity.id
_entity.type
_entity.pdbx_description
1 polymer ?
#
loop_
_entity_poly.entity_id
_entity_poly.type
_entity_poly.pdbx_seq_one_letter_code
_entity_poly.pdbx_strand_id
1 'polypeptide(L)'
;MTLVSKIAWDDTVLPFQLDVSDMRGRVARLDGVLDGILKQHNYPPVVEALVAEMALLTALIGQTMKLQWKLSLQVQSKGAVRMIATDYYAPAAEGEPARIRAYASFDDSRLTNGAPFDQVGEGYFAILVDQGEGMKPYQGITPLAGGSLASCAEAYFAQSEQLPTRFSLSFGRSAEPGVPEHWRAGGIMLQQMPKASPFVADGEGTGATLAAEDLVSGEEGENWNRVMHLLATVEDMELIGPSVTPTDLLLRLFHEEQPRVFDAQAVKFGCTCSTDRVRESLSIYSAKDIATMTTDEGRVTADCQFCGAHYDLDPATLGFEADAGDSEQGESA
;
A
#
# COMPACT_ATOMS: atom_id res chain seq x y z
N MET A 1 26.29 -11.75 -16.96
CA MET A 1 25.96 -11.58 -15.54
C MET A 1 24.75 -12.46 -15.28
N THR A 2 24.82 -13.37 -14.32
CA THR A 2 23.78 -14.38 -14.05
C THR A 2 22.55 -13.73 -13.43
N LEU A 3 21.34 -14.16 -13.85
CA LEU A 3 20.01 -13.83 -13.31
C LEU A 3 19.86 -13.91 -11.77
N VAL A 4 20.87 -14.42 -11.06
CA VAL A 4 20.89 -14.65 -9.60
C VAL A 4 21.14 -13.36 -8.81
N SER A 5 21.62 -12.29 -9.45
CA SER A 5 21.57 -10.93 -8.88
C SER A 5 20.24 -10.28 -9.22
N LYS A 6 19.12 -10.90 -8.83
CA LYS A 6 17.90 -10.12 -8.61
C LYS A 6 18.33 -9.02 -7.64
N ILE A 7 18.18 -7.78 -8.07
CA ILE A 7 18.78 -6.62 -7.45
C ILE A 7 18.56 -6.69 -5.93
N ALA A 8 19.63 -6.78 -5.13
CA ALA A 8 19.55 -7.10 -3.70
C ALA A 8 18.77 -6.06 -2.86
N TRP A 9 18.39 -4.95 -3.49
CA TRP A 9 17.63 -3.84 -2.92
C TRP A 9 16.22 -3.68 -3.52
N ASP A 10 15.83 -4.53 -4.48
CA ASP A 10 14.45 -4.60 -4.93
C ASP A 10 13.58 -5.35 -3.90
N ASP A 11 12.29 -5.03 -3.87
CA ASP A 11 11.36 -5.54 -2.87
C ASP A 11 11.81 -5.20 -1.43
N THR A 12 12.36 -3.99 -1.25
CA THR A 12 12.77 -3.47 0.06
C THR A 12 12.29 -2.04 0.29
N VAL A 13 12.18 -1.68 1.58
CA VAL A 13 12.00 -0.30 2.05
C VAL A 13 13.21 0.06 2.91
N LEU A 14 14.00 1.03 2.46
CA LEU A 14 15.19 1.54 3.15
C LEU A 14 14.82 2.82 3.92
N PRO A 15 14.76 2.78 5.27
CA PRO A 15 14.54 3.97 6.07
C PRO A 15 15.82 4.80 6.15
N PHE A 16 15.68 6.11 6.24
CA PHE A 16 16.79 7.04 6.45
C PHE A 16 16.35 8.26 7.26
N GLN A 17 17.33 9.01 7.75
CA GLN A 17 17.16 10.31 8.40
C GLN A 17 18.12 11.32 7.77
N LEU A 18 17.66 12.55 7.63
CA LEU A 18 18.45 13.72 7.27
C LEU A 18 18.73 14.49 8.56
N ASP A 19 19.96 14.38 9.07
CA ASP A 19 20.29 14.88 10.40
C ASP A 19 20.34 16.42 10.44
N VAL A 20 20.62 17.09 9.32
CA VAL A 20 20.67 18.56 9.24
C VAL A 20 19.28 19.22 9.23
N SER A 21 18.32 18.62 8.50
CA SER A 21 16.97 19.19 8.34
C SER A 21 15.94 18.66 9.35
N ASP A 22 16.35 17.72 10.22
CA ASP A 22 15.49 16.98 11.15
C ASP A 22 14.27 16.34 10.45
N MET A 23 14.56 15.60 9.39
CA MET A 23 13.56 14.87 8.60
C MET A 23 13.89 13.39 8.56
N ARG A 24 12.84 12.57 8.55
CA ARG A 24 12.96 11.15 8.26
C ARG A 24 12.40 10.84 6.89
N GLY A 25 12.93 9.82 6.25
CA GLY A 25 12.41 9.35 4.99
C GLY A 25 12.55 7.86 4.80
N ARG A 26 11.98 7.39 3.71
CA ARG A 26 12.01 6.00 3.26
C ARG A 26 12.17 5.99 1.75
N VAL A 27 13.01 5.09 1.24
CA VAL A 27 13.08 4.77 -0.18
C VAL A 27 12.54 3.35 -0.36
N ALA A 28 11.57 3.16 -1.23
CA ALA A 28 11.04 1.83 -1.54
C ALA A 28 11.25 1.52 -3.02
N ARG A 29 11.51 0.24 -3.32
CA ARG A 29 11.43 -0.31 -4.68
C ARG A 29 10.68 -1.63 -4.65
N LEU A 30 9.67 -1.73 -5.50
CA LEU A 30 8.82 -2.90 -5.66
C LEU A 30 9.01 -3.46 -7.08
N ASP A 31 9.30 -4.74 -7.14
CA ASP A 31 9.47 -5.51 -8.37
C ASP A 31 8.64 -6.80 -8.25
N GLY A 32 9.21 -7.84 -7.65
CA GLY A 32 8.54 -9.14 -7.47
C GLY A 32 7.29 -9.06 -6.61
N VAL A 33 7.23 -8.12 -5.66
CA VAL A 33 6.00 -7.85 -4.89
C VAL A 33 4.90 -7.35 -5.80
N LEU A 34 5.23 -6.40 -6.69
CA LEU A 34 4.27 -5.77 -7.56
C LEU A 34 3.79 -6.75 -8.64
N ASP A 35 4.69 -7.54 -9.22
CA ASP A 35 4.33 -8.66 -10.11
C ASP A 35 3.42 -9.67 -9.40
N GLY A 36 3.77 -10.02 -8.15
CA GLY A 36 2.98 -10.91 -7.30
C GLY A 36 1.55 -10.41 -7.05
N ILE A 37 1.35 -9.09 -6.99
CA ILE A 37 0.04 -8.43 -6.83
C ILE A 37 -0.71 -8.38 -8.16
N LEU A 38 -0.08 -7.85 -9.21
CA LEU A 38 -0.76 -7.56 -10.47
C LEU A 38 -1.16 -8.83 -11.20
N LYS A 39 -0.36 -9.90 -11.15
CA LYS A 39 -0.68 -11.17 -11.82
C LYS A 39 -1.94 -11.87 -11.30
N GLN A 40 -2.47 -11.45 -10.15
CA GLN A 40 -3.68 -12.04 -9.57
C GLN A 40 -4.94 -11.66 -10.35
N HIS A 41 -4.87 -10.60 -11.15
CA HIS A 41 -6.00 -10.07 -11.90
C HIS A 41 -5.55 -9.57 -13.26
N ASN A 42 -6.42 -9.67 -14.27
CA ASN A 42 -6.12 -9.16 -15.61
C ASN A 42 -6.54 -7.69 -15.75
N TYR A 43 -5.85 -6.79 -15.03
CA TYR A 43 -6.17 -5.37 -15.02
C TYR A 43 -5.81 -4.68 -16.34
N PRO A 44 -6.64 -3.74 -16.84
CA PRO A 44 -6.23 -2.79 -17.86
C PRO A 44 -5.10 -1.87 -17.36
N PRO A 45 -4.22 -1.33 -18.22
CA PRO A 45 -3.03 -0.58 -17.81
C PRO A 45 -3.30 0.61 -16.87
N VAL A 46 -4.43 1.32 -17.04
CA VAL A 46 -4.81 2.43 -16.16
C VAL A 46 -5.15 1.97 -14.74
N VAL A 47 -5.65 0.74 -14.58
CA VAL A 47 -5.94 0.14 -13.27
C VAL A 47 -4.66 -0.44 -12.67
N GLU A 48 -3.79 -1.06 -13.48
CA GLU A 48 -2.46 -1.51 -13.04
C GLU A 48 -1.65 -0.35 -12.43
N ALA A 49 -1.66 0.82 -13.08
CA ALA A 49 -0.99 2.02 -12.60
C ALA A 49 -1.49 2.48 -11.22
N LEU A 50 -2.81 2.51 -11.00
CA LEU A 50 -3.41 2.86 -9.70
C LEU A 50 -3.07 1.84 -8.60
N VAL A 51 -3.08 0.55 -8.94
CA VAL A 51 -2.71 -0.53 -8.01
C VAL A 51 -1.21 -0.44 -7.67
N ALA A 52 -0.36 -0.13 -8.64
CA ALA A 52 1.07 0.07 -8.43
C ALA A 52 1.36 1.28 -7.52
N GLU A 53 0.70 2.41 -7.77
CA GLU A 53 0.79 3.61 -6.92
C GLU A 53 0.38 3.29 -5.47
N MET A 54 -0.77 2.64 -5.28
CA MET A 54 -1.25 2.26 -3.94
C MET A 54 -0.35 1.24 -3.25
N ALA A 55 0.16 0.24 -3.97
CA ALA A 55 1.08 -0.74 -3.39
C ALA A 55 2.38 -0.08 -2.92
N LEU A 56 2.91 0.87 -3.69
CA LEU A 56 4.10 1.63 -3.34
C LEU A 56 3.86 2.55 -2.13
N LEU A 57 2.75 3.28 -2.10
CA LEU A 57 2.34 4.07 -0.93
C LEU A 57 2.22 3.19 0.32
N THR A 58 1.62 2.01 0.18
CA THR A 58 1.46 1.04 1.26
C THR A 58 2.79 0.51 1.78
N ALA A 59 3.78 0.27 0.90
CA ALA A 59 5.13 -0.10 1.32
C ALA A 59 5.81 1.04 2.10
N LEU A 60 5.78 2.26 1.56
CA LEU A 60 6.41 3.44 2.16
C LEU A 60 5.79 3.76 3.53
N ILE A 61 4.47 3.82 3.63
CA ILE A 61 3.78 4.14 4.88
C ILE A 61 3.86 2.97 5.87
N GLY A 62 3.71 1.74 5.37
CA GLY A 62 3.65 0.52 6.17
C GLY A 62 4.91 0.22 6.97
N GLN A 63 6.09 0.60 6.47
CA GLN A 63 7.35 0.32 7.16
C GLN A 63 7.42 0.88 8.61
N THR A 64 6.65 1.93 8.94
CA THR A 64 6.58 2.45 10.32
C THR A 64 5.67 1.68 11.28
N MET A 65 4.96 0.66 10.80
CA MET A 65 4.06 -0.14 11.63
C MET A 65 4.86 -1.02 12.60
N LYS A 66 4.38 -1.13 13.84
CA LYS A 66 4.94 -2.06 14.83
C LYS A 66 4.72 -3.50 14.38
N LEU A 67 5.54 -4.42 14.89
CA LEU A 67 5.38 -5.86 14.64
C LEU A 67 3.93 -6.29 14.90
N GLN A 68 3.45 -7.23 14.07
CA GLN A 68 2.08 -7.76 14.09
C GLN A 68 0.95 -6.76 13.74
N TRP A 69 1.23 -5.47 13.61
CA TRP A 69 0.21 -4.50 13.19
C TRP A 69 -0.09 -4.61 11.71
N LYS A 70 -1.28 -4.16 11.33
CA LYS A 70 -1.73 -4.12 9.94
C LYS A 70 -2.12 -2.69 9.57
N LEU A 71 -1.52 -2.19 8.50
CA LEU A 71 -1.95 -0.97 7.82
C LEU A 71 -2.81 -1.36 6.62
N SER A 72 -3.92 -0.66 6.42
CA SER A 72 -4.73 -0.78 5.20
C SER A 72 -4.91 0.60 4.57
N LEU A 73 -4.56 0.75 3.29
CA LEU A 73 -4.93 1.93 2.50
C LEU A 73 -6.10 1.56 1.59
N GLN A 74 -7.15 2.38 1.59
CA GLN A 74 -8.34 2.14 0.80
C GLN A 74 -8.77 3.38 0.04
N VAL A 75 -9.27 3.16 -1.17
CA VAL A 75 -9.96 4.14 -2.00
C VAL A 75 -11.38 3.61 -2.20
N GLN A 76 -12.37 4.45 -1.96
CA GLN A 76 -13.77 4.18 -2.27
C GLN A 76 -14.31 5.33 -3.09
N SER A 77 -14.88 5.04 -4.26
CA SER A 77 -15.17 6.07 -5.24
C SER A 77 -16.44 5.81 -6.05
N LYS A 78 -16.89 6.86 -6.74
CA LYS A 78 -17.97 6.81 -7.72
C LYS A 78 -17.47 6.73 -9.17
N GLY A 79 -16.15 6.65 -9.38
CA GLY A 79 -15.52 6.55 -10.69
C GLY A 79 -15.70 5.19 -11.36
N ALA A 80 -14.96 4.98 -12.45
CA ALA A 80 -14.84 3.69 -13.12
C ALA A 80 -14.10 2.68 -12.23
N VAL A 81 -13.05 3.12 -11.53
CA VAL A 81 -12.38 2.34 -10.48
C VAL A 81 -13.04 2.64 -9.14
N ARG A 82 -13.98 1.76 -8.76
CA ARG A 82 -14.86 1.91 -7.60
C ARG A 82 -14.15 1.72 -6.26
N MET A 83 -13.17 0.82 -6.24
CA MET A 83 -12.44 0.49 -5.02
C MET A 83 -10.99 0.15 -5.34
N ILE A 84 -10.07 0.58 -4.48
CA ILE A 84 -8.72 0.02 -4.40
C ILE A 84 -8.47 -0.27 -2.93
N ALA A 85 -8.00 -1.46 -2.60
CA ALA A 85 -7.66 -1.81 -1.22
C ALA A 85 -6.31 -2.49 -1.18
N THR A 86 -5.47 -2.03 -0.26
CA THR A 86 -4.12 -2.55 -0.07
C THR A 86 -3.86 -2.74 1.41
N ASP A 87 -3.14 -3.80 1.74
CA ASP A 87 -2.77 -4.12 3.11
C ASP A 87 -1.26 -4.28 3.21
N TYR A 88 -0.67 -3.71 4.26
CA TYR A 88 0.67 -4.03 4.74
C TYR A 88 0.55 -4.74 6.09
N TYR A 89 1.06 -5.97 6.14
CA TYR A 89 1.23 -6.71 7.37
C TYR A 89 2.66 -6.55 7.84
N ALA A 90 2.83 -5.92 9.00
CA ALA A 90 4.12 -5.83 9.63
C ALA A 90 4.70 -7.23 9.93
N PRO A 91 6.03 -7.36 9.99
CA PRO A 91 6.67 -8.64 10.28
C PRO A 91 6.18 -9.23 11.60
N ALA A 92 6.23 -10.55 11.69
CA ALA A 92 5.87 -11.22 12.93
C ALA A 92 6.99 -11.11 13.98
N ALA A 93 8.24 -11.10 13.50
CA ALA A 93 9.46 -10.92 14.27
C ALA A 93 10.43 -10.00 13.51
N GLU A 94 11.41 -9.44 14.22
CA GLU A 94 12.48 -8.66 13.61
C GLU A 94 13.26 -9.48 12.58
N GLY A 95 13.61 -8.86 11.45
CA GLY A 95 14.32 -9.51 10.35
C GLY A 95 13.44 -10.34 9.40
N GLU A 96 12.16 -10.56 9.71
CA GLU A 96 11.23 -11.19 8.78
C GLU A 96 10.70 -10.20 7.73
N PRO A 97 10.36 -10.65 6.52
CA PRO A 97 9.76 -9.79 5.51
C PRO A 97 8.32 -9.41 5.88
N ALA A 98 7.97 -8.15 5.69
CA ALA A 98 6.60 -7.70 5.71
C ALA A 98 5.84 -8.22 4.49
N ARG A 99 4.51 -8.31 4.59
CA ARG A 99 3.66 -8.80 3.49
C ARG A 99 2.75 -7.70 2.97
N ILE A 100 2.68 -7.58 1.65
CA ILE A 100 1.81 -6.63 0.96
C ILE A 100 0.84 -7.39 0.06
N ARG A 101 -0.39 -6.90 -0.01
CA ARG A 101 -1.38 -7.34 -1.00
C ARG A 101 -2.22 -6.16 -1.46
N ALA A 102 -2.76 -6.23 -2.66
CA ALA A 102 -3.63 -5.20 -3.21
C ALA A 102 -4.67 -5.81 -4.16
N TYR A 103 -5.82 -5.16 -4.29
CA TYR A 103 -6.76 -5.40 -5.38
C TYR A 103 -7.52 -4.12 -5.72
N ALA A 104 -8.12 -4.09 -6.90
CA ALA A 104 -9.02 -3.05 -7.34
C ALA A 104 -10.32 -3.64 -7.90
N SER A 105 -11.43 -2.95 -7.65
CA SER A 105 -12.72 -3.21 -8.30
C SER A 105 -13.04 -2.08 -9.25
N PHE A 106 -13.43 -2.42 -10.47
CA PHE A 106 -13.71 -1.44 -11.52
C PHE A 106 -14.92 -1.83 -12.38
N ASP A 107 -15.34 -0.93 -13.25
CA ASP A 107 -16.33 -1.12 -14.30
C ASP A 107 -15.65 -0.86 -15.64
N ASP A 108 -15.38 -1.93 -16.39
CA ASP A 108 -14.66 -1.90 -17.66
C ASP A 108 -15.33 -0.98 -18.69
N SER A 109 -16.67 -0.93 -18.70
CA SER A 109 -17.44 -0.11 -19.65
C SER A 109 -17.29 1.40 -19.44
N ARG A 110 -16.82 1.81 -18.26
CA ARG A 110 -16.64 3.21 -17.86
C ARG A 110 -15.19 3.66 -17.88
N LEU A 111 -14.23 2.74 -18.07
CA LEU A 111 -12.82 3.09 -18.16
C LEU A 111 -12.56 3.95 -19.40
N THR A 112 -11.62 4.87 -19.25
CA THR A 112 -11.15 5.74 -20.33
C THR A 112 -9.64 5.61 -20.49
N ASN A 113 -9.11 6.11 -21.61
CA ASN A 113 -7.67 6.21 -21.85
C ASN A 113 -7.05 7.49 -21.24
N GLY A 114 -7.75 8.13 -20.29
CA GLY A 114 -7.27 9.32 -19.57
C GLY A 114 -6.20 9.00 -18.54
N ALA A 115 -5.88 9.96 -17.67
CA ALA A 115 -4.93 9.70 -16.60
C ALA A 115 -5.50 8.64 -15.63
N PRO A 116 -4.64 7.85 -14.96
CA PRO A 116 -5.10 6.85 -14.00
C PRO A 116 -6.00 7.44 -12.91
N PHE A 117 -5.63 8.59 -12.33
CA PHE A 117 -6.41 9.23 -11.26
C PHE A 117 -7.82 9.69 -11.72
N ASP A 118 -7.98 10.05 -13.00
CA ASP A 118 -9.28 10.44 -13.57
C ASP A 118 -10.31 9.29 -13.51
N GLN A 119 -9.85 8.03 -13.40
CA GLN A 119 -10.73 6.86 -13.33
C GLN A 119 -11.41 6.70 -11.96
N VAL A 120 -10.90 7.36 -10.92
CA VAL A 120 -11.41 7.20 -9.55
C VAL A 120 -12.55 8.20 -9.26
N GLY A 121 -12.52 9.41 -9.83
CA GLY A 121 -13.59 10.40 -9.63
C GLY A 121 -13.81 10.77 -8.15
N GLU A 122 -15.04 11.16 -7.79
CA GLU A 122 -15.37 11.55 -6.41
C GLU A 122 -15.37 10.36 -5.44
N GLY A 123 -14.86 10.57 -4.23
CA GLY A 123 -14.82 9.55 -3.19
C GLY A 123 -13.91 9.95 -2.05
N TYR A 124 -13.42 8.95 -1.31
CA TYR A 124 -12.47 9.15 -0.22
C TYR A 124 -11.31 8.17 -0.27
N PHE A 125 -10.18 8.63 0.23
CA PHE A 125 -9.02 7.83 0.59
C PHE A 125 -9.03 7.62 2.10
N ALA A 126 -8.82 6.39 2.56
CA ALA A 126 -8.83 6.01 3.95
C ALA A 126 -7.54 5.29 4.34
N ILE A 127 -7.02 5.63 5.51
CA ILE A 127 -5.95 4.90 6.18
C ILE A 127 -6.56 4.22 7.41
N LEU A 128 -6.31 2.92 7.53
CA LEU A 128 -6.73 2.13 8.67
C LEU A 128 -5.52 1.46 9.31
N VAL A 129 -5.41 1.55 10.64
CA VAL A 129 -4.37 0.88 11.42
C VAL A 129 -5.04 -0.05 12.41
N ASP A 130 -4.81 -1.34 12.23
CA ASP A 130 -5.23 -2.40 13.13
C ASP A 130 -4.04 -2.82 14.00
N GLN A 131 -4.23 -2.69 15.31
CA GLN A 131 -3.21 -2.91 16.34
C GLN A 131 -3.33 -4.30 17.00
N GLY A 132 -4.26 -5.14 16.52
CA GLY A 132 -4.52 -6.47 17.04
C GLY A 132 -5.72 -6.54 17.99
N GLU A 133 -5.89 -7.70 18.61
CA GLU A 133 -7.08 -8.03 19.42
C GLU A 133 -7.30 -7.04 20.58
N GLY A 134 -8.57 -6.68 20.80
CA GLY A 134 -8.99 -5.81 21.89
C GLY A 134 -8.77 -4.31 21.65
N MET A 135 -8.12 -3.93 20.56
CA MET A 135 -7.91 -2.53 20.19
C MET A 135 -8.89 -2.13 19.08
N LYS A 136 -9.52 -0.96 19.23
CA LYS A 136 -10.32 -0.40 18.13
C LYS A 136 -9.38 0.06 17.02
N PRO A 137 -9.58 -0.37 15.77
CA PRO A 137 -8.77 0.12 14.66
C PRO A 137 -8.86 1.63 14.57
N TYR A 138 -7.72 2.27 14.36
CA TYR A 138 -7.68 3.68 14.01
C TYR A 138 -8.03 3.83 12.54
N GLN A 139 -8.82 4.86 12.23
CA GLN A 139 -9.23 5.18 10.87
C GLN A 139 -9.22 6.69 10.69
N GLY A 140 -8.58 7.15 9.62
CA GLY A 140 -8.74 8.51 9.14
C GLY A 140 -9.00 8.53 7.64
N ILE A 141 -9.70 9.57 7.19
CA ILE A 141 -10.20 9.71 5.82
C ILE A 141 -9.90 11.09 5.27
N THR A 142 -9.69 11.18 3.97
CA THR A 142 -9.48 12.42 3.23
C THR A 142 -10.20 12.34 1.88
N PRO A 143 -10.71 13.44 1.33
CA PRO A 143 -11.28 13.44 -0.02
C PRO A 143 -10.25 13.02 -1.07
N LEU A 144 -10.74 12.41 -2.15
CA LEU A 144 -9.92 12.13 -3.34
C LEU A 144 -9.69 13.42 -4.12
N ALA A 145 -8.54 14.05 -3.91
CA ALA A 145 -8.17 15.34 -4.49
C ALA A 145 -6.66 15.41 -4.76
N GLY A 146 -6.23 16.48 -5.42
CA GLY A 146 -4.80 16.73 -5.68
C GLY A 146 -4.21 16.01 -6.89
N GLY A 147 -5.01 15.27 -7.65
CA GLY A 147 -4.62 14.72 -8.96
C GLY A 147 -3.82 13.41 -8.91
N SER A 148 -3.56 12.87 -7.72
CA SER A 148 -2.89 11.56 -7.52
C SER A 148 -3.28 10.93 -6.18
N LEU A 149 -3.08 9.62 -6.03
CA LEU A 149 -3.29 8.94 -4.74
C LEU A 149 -2.21 9.33 -3.74
N ALA A 150 -1.00 9.64 -4.21
CA ALA A 150 0.06 10.24 -3.41
C ALA A 150 -0.39 11.56 -2.77
N SER A 151 -0.98 12.47 -3.55
CA SER A 151 -1.50 13.74 -3.02
C SER A 151 -2.64 13.55 -2.02
N CYS A 152 -3.46 12.50 -2.19
CA CYS A 152 -4.45 12.12 -1.18
C CYS A 152 -3.76 11.71 0.13
N ALA A 153 -2.71 10.88 0.06
CA ALA A 153 -1.93 10.49 1.23
C ALA A 153 -1.22 11.69 1.90
N GLU A 154 -0.67 12.64 1.12
CA GLU A 154 -0.09 13.89 1.64
C GLU A 154 -1.13 14.72 2.41
N ALA A 155 -2.31 14.91 1.82
CA ALA A 155 -3.42 15.61 2.46
C ALA A 155 -3.88 14.93 3.76
N TYR A 156 -3.91 13.58 3.78
CA TYR A 156 -4.18 12.83 4.99
C TYR A 156 -3.17 13.15 6.10
N PHE A 157 -1.86 13.07 5.80
CA PHE A 157 -0.83 13.31 6.81
C PHE A 157 -0.86 14.76 7.30
N ALA A 158 -1.13 15.71 6.41
CA ALA A 158 -1.25 17.11 6.79
C ALA A 158 -2.45 17.37 7.72
N GLN A 159 -3.63 16.81 7.39
CA GLN A 159 -4.87 17.11 8.12
C GLN A 159 -5.07 16.25 9.36
N SER A 160 -4.83 14.95 9.26
CA SER A 160 -5.17 13.98 10.31
C SER A 160 -4.01 13.76 11.28
N GLU A 161 -2.77 13.80 10.79
CA GLU A 161 -1.58 13.55 11.61
C GLU A 161 -0.81 14.83 11.97
N GLN A 162 -1.11 15.95 11.32
CA GLN A 162 -0.34 17.21 11.42
C GLN A 162 1.16 16.99 11.14
N LEU A 163 1.48 16.10 10.19
CA LEU A 163 2.84 15.76 9.80
C LEU A 163 3.11 16.18 8.35
N PRO A 164 3.93 17.22 8.10
CA PRO A 164 4.41 17.56 6.77
C PRO A 164 5.01 16.32 6.11
N THR A 165 4.42 15.88 5.00
CA THR A 165 4.78 14.64 4.31
C THR A 165 4.79 14.88 2.81
N ARG A 166 5.82 14.38 2.13
CA ARG A 166 5.95 14.43 0.67
C ARG A 166 6.27 13.06 0.10
N PHE A 167 5.68 12.75 -1.04
CA PHE A 167 6.04 11.58 -1.85
C PHE A 167 6.60 12.02 -3.21
N SER A 168 7.63 11.31 -3.68
CA SER A 168 8.05 11.29 -5.08
C SER A 168 8.02 9.84 -5.55
N LEU A 169 7.11 9.52 -6.46
CA LEU A 169 6.82 8.15 -6.89
C LEU A 169 7.00 8.04 -8.40
N SER A 170 7.49 6.89 -8.84
CA SER A 170 7.53 6.51 -10.24
C SER A 170 7.22 5.02 -10.36
N PHE A 171 6.50 4.65 -11.41
CA PHE A 171 6.12 3.27 -11.68
C PHE A 171 5.87 3.08 -13.17
N GLY A 172 6.24 1.92 -13.69
CA GLY A 172 6.12 1.63 -15.11
C GLY A 172 6.56 0.23 -15.46
N ARG A 173 6.39 -0.12 -16.73
CA ARG A 173 6.83 -1.40 -17.28
C ARG A 173 8.29 -1.27 -17.69
N SER A 174 9.15 -2.10 -17.10
CA SER A 174 10.55 -2.22 -17.45
C SER A 174 10.71 -3.29 -18.53
N ALA A 175 11.43 -2.95 -19.59
CA ALA A 175 11.80 -3.87 -20.66
C ALA A 175 13.31 -3.84 -20.83
N GLU A 176 13.96 -4.94 -20.46
CA GLU A 176 15.42 -5.11 -20.58
C GLU A 176 15.72 -6.25 -21.56
N PRO A 177 16.82 -6.17 -22.35
CA PRO A 177 17.19 -7.25 -23.27
C PRO A 177 17.34 -8.59 -22.54
N GLY A 178 16.49 -9.56 -22.89
CA GLY A 178 16.54 -10.90 -22.32
C GLY A 178 15.78 -11.09 -21.00
N VAL A 179 15.09 -10.05 -20.50
CA VAL A 179 14.20 -10.13 -19.34
C VAL A 179 12.76 -9.89 -19.83
N PRO A 180 11.77 -10.72 -19.43
CA PRO A 180 10.37 -10.43 -19.71
C PRO A 180 9.98 -9.04 -19.19
N GLU A 181 9.12 -8.36 -19.94
CA GLU A 181 8.54 -7.09 -19.49
C GLU A 181 7.82 -7.31 -18.15
N HIS A 182 8.14 -6.49 -17.17
CA HIS A 182 7.60 -6.58 -15.82
C HIS A 182 7.39 -5.18 -15.25
N TRP A 183 6.52 -5.08 -14.25
CA TRP A 183 6.26 -3.83 -13.56
C TRP A 183 7.34 -3.54 -12.52
N ARG A 184 7.79 -2.28 -12.48
CA ARG A 184 8.64 -1.76 -11.41
C ARG A 184 8.00 -0.50 -10.85
N ALA A 185 8.10 -0.33 -9.54
CA ALA A 185 7.69 0.87 -8.85
C ALA A 185 8.75 1.28 -7.84
N GLY A 186 8.95 2.57 -7.66
CA GLY A 186 9.98 3.10 -6.78
C GLY A 186 9.61 4.50 -6.33
N GLY A 187 9.97 4.82 -5.09
CA GLY A 187 9.60 6.13 -4.54
C GLY A 187 10.34 6.49 -3.28
N ILE A 188 10.30 7.78 -2.98
CA ILE A 188 10.82 8.39 -1.76
C ILE A 188 9.66 9.01 -1.01
N MET A 189 9.57 8.73 0.28
CA MET A 189 8.71 9.41 1.24
C MET A 189 9.58 10.22 2.18
N LEU A 190 9.25 11.48 2.43
CA LEU A 190 9.90 12.37 3.39
C LEU A 190 8.87 12.92 4.38
N GLN A 191 9.26 13.03 5.65
CA GLN A 191 8.45 13.59 6.72
C GLN A 191 9.28 14.42 7.68
N GLN A 192 8.71 15.54 8.13
CA GLN A 192 9.27 16.29 9.25
C GLN A 192 9.22 15.44 10.53
N MET A 193 10.26 15.52 11.37
CA MET A 193 10.22 14.91 12.68
C MET A 193 9.25 15.67 13.61
N PRO A 194 8.40 14.98 14.40
CA PRO A 194 7.55 15.65 15.36
C PRO A 194 8.43 16.31 16.44
N LYS A 195 8.15 17.57 16.77
CA LYS A 195 8.71 18.17 17.98
C LYS A 195 8.21 17.39 19.19
N ALA A 196 9.07 17.21 20.19
CA ALA A 196 8.71 16.69 21.50
C ALA A 196 7.83 17.71 22.26
N SER A 197 6.60 17.94 21.82
CA SER A 197 5.56 18.55 22.63
C SER A 197 4.16 18.23 22.06
N PRO A 198 3.27 17.59 22.84
CA PRO A 198 1.92 17.25 22.42
C PRO A 198 0.99 18.46 22.52
N PHE A 199 1.27 19.52 21.77
CA PHE A 199 0.29 20.58 21.56
C PHE A 199 -0.40 20.31 20.22
N VAL A 200 -1.50 19.57 20.31
CA VAL A 200 -2.54 19.50 19.28
C VAL A 200 -3.04 20.92 19.09
N ALA A 201 -2.77 21.50 17.93
CA ALA A 201 -3.53 22.66 17.48
C ALA A 201 -4.89 22.13 17.00
N ASP A 202 -5.94 22.38 17.79
CA ASP A 202 -7.32 22.28 17.31
C ASP A 202 -7.55 23.42 16.31
N GLY A 203 -7.22 23.17 15.04
CA GLY A 203 -7.58 24.04 13.93
C GLY A 203 -8.97 23.68 13.44
N GLU A 204 -9.96 24.53 13.69
CA GLU A 204 -11.25 24.47 13.00
C GLU A 204 -11.02 24.62 11.49
N GLY A 205 -11.14 23.51 10.76
CA GLY A 205 -10.94 23.45 9.32
C GLY A 205 -11.94 24.34 8.59
N THR A 206 -11.47 25.46 8.06
CA THR A 206 -12.05 26.04 6.83
C THR A 206 -11.93 24.94 5.78
N GLY A 207 -13.00 24.52 5.09
CA GLY A 207 -13.05 23.33 4.23
C GLY A 207 -12.08 23.24 3.02
N ALA A 208 -10.95 23.96 3.04
CA ALA A 208 -9.80 23.77 2.17
C ALA A 208 -8.89 22.65 2.70
N THR A 209 -8.37 21.83 1.78
CA THR A 209 -7.40 20.76 2.05
C THR A 209 -6.07 21.36 2.51
N LEU A 210 -5.61 21.04 3.73
CA LEU A 210 -4.29 21.46 4.23
C LEU A 210 -3.17 20.76 3.45
N ALA A 211 -2.10 21.51 3.15
CA ALA A 211 -0.87 21.03 2.53
C ALA A 211 0.28 20.96 3.54
N ALA A 212 1.39 20.31 3.17
CA ALA A 212 2.55 20.16 4.05
C ALA A 212 3.22 21.51 4.37
N GLU A 213 3.20 22.43 3.41
CA GLU A 213 3.77 23.78 3.53
C GLU A 213 3.01 24.64 4.53
N ASP A 214 1.73 24.34 4.77
CA ASP A 214 0.90 25.06 5.75
C ASP A 214 1.28 24.74 7.20
N LEU A 215 2.03 23.65 7.41
CA LEU A 215 2.38 23.11 8.73
C LEU A 215 3.81 23.48 9.19
N VAL A 216 4.63 24.04 8.29
CA VAL A 216 6.02 24.41 8.58
C VAL A 216 6.21 25.92 8.52
N SER A 217 7.04 26.46 9.40
CA SER A 217 7.35 27.90 9.41
C SER A 217 8.76 28.17 9.97
N GLY A 218 9.29 29.36 9.72
CA GLY A 218 10.63 29.74 10.17
C GLY A 218 11.71 28.81 9.61
N GLU A 219 12.66 28.41 10.45
CA GLU A 219 13.79 27.54 10.06
C GLU A 219 13.32 26.17 9.54
N GLU A 220 12.26 25.60 10.10
CA GLU A 220 11.70 24.32 9.63
C GLU A 220 11.12 24.44 8.23
N GLY A 221 10.47 25.58 7.93
CA GLY A 221 9.96 25.88 6.59
C GLY A 221 11.10 26.02 5.56
N GLU A 222 12.19 26.71 5.92
CA GLU A 222 13.36 26.83 5.06
C GLU A 222 14.04 25.48 4.79
N ASN A 223 14.19 24.65 5.84
CA ASN A 223 14.71 23.30 5.71
C ASN A 223 13.79 22.43 4.83
N TRP A 224 12.48 22.48 5.04
CA TRP A 224 11.48 21.80 4.20
C TRP A 224 11.63 22.19 2.73
N ASN A 225 11.60 23.48 2.44
CA ASN A 225 11.73 23.98 1.07
C ASN A 225 13.03 23.52 0.40
N ARG A 226 14.16 23.59 1.12
CA ARG A 226 15.47 23.13 0.61
C ARG A 226 15.44 21.65 0.25
N VAL A 227 14.95 20.79 1.16
CA VAL A 227 14.86 19.34 0.91
C VAL A 227 13.87 19.02 -0.21
N MET A 228 12.75 19.75 -0.32
CA MET A 228 11.79 19.58 -1.41
C MET A 228 12.38 19.97 -2.76
N HIS A 229 13.21 21.02 -2.83
CA HIS A 229 13.92 21.40 -4.04
C HIS A 229 14.93 20.32 -4.48
N LEU A 230 15.64 19.71 -3.53
CA LEU A 230 16.53 18.58 -3.82
C LEU A 230 15.73 17.38 -4.32
N LEU A 231 14.65 17.01 -3.62
CA LEU A 231 13.77 15.90 -4.00
C LEU A 231 13.20 16.08 -5.42
N ALA A 232 12.84 17.30 -5.81
CA ALA A 232 12.29 17.60 -7.14
C ALA A 232 13.27 17.35 -8.30
N THR A 233 14.57 17.13 -8.01
CA THR A 233 15.59 16.78 -9.02
C THR A 233 15.72 15.26 -9.25
N VAL A 234 14.90 14.44 -8.58
CA VAL A 234 14.92 12.99 -8.80
C VAL A 234 14.33 12.64 -10.17
N GLU A 235 15.02 11.76 -10.89
CA GLU A 235 14.57 11.23 -12.17
C GLU A 235 13.88 9.88 -12.00
N ASP A 236 12.95 9.56 -12.89
CA ASP A 236 12.23 8.28 -12.90
C ASP A 236 13.19 7.08 -12.90
N MET A 237 14.26 7.15 -13.70
CA MET A 237 15.24 6.07 -13.80
C MET A 237 16.11 5.91 -12.56
N GLU A 238 16.20 6.92 -11.71
CA GLU A 238 16.83 6.80 -10.42
C GLU A 238 15.90 6.15 -9.39
N LEU A 239 14.58 6.29 -9.56
CA LEU A 239 13.58 5.65 -8.70
C LEU A 239 13.36 4.18 -9.05
N ILE A 240 13.17 3.86 -10.34
CA ILE A 240 12.76 2.50 -10.78
C ILE A 240 13.83 1.76 -11.59
N GLY A 241 14.91 2.44 -11.98
CA GLY A 241 15.94 1.84 -12.82
C GLY A 241 16.88 0.90 -12.07
N PRO A 242 17.55 -0.02 -12.79
CA PRO A 242 18.45 -1.00 -12.18
C PRO A 242 19.83 -0.42 -11.80
N SER A 243 20.14 0.81 -12.23
CA SER A 243 21.52 1.32 -12.25
C SER A 243 21.96 2.07 -10.99
N VAL A 244 21.02 2.67 -10.25
CA VAL A 244 21.32 3.47 -9.06
C VAL A 244 20.82 2.72 -7.85
N THR A 245 21.62 2.52 -6.81
CA THR A 245 21.15 1.90 -5.56
C THR A 245 20.38 2.92 -4.70
N PRO A 246 19.47 2.50 -3.80
CA PRO A 246 18.79 3.42 -2.89
C PRO A 246 19.75 4.27 -2.05
N THR A 247 20.88 3.70 -1.60
CA THR A 247 21.88 4.45 -0.82
C THR A 247 22.61 5.48 -1.68
N ASP A 248 22.99 5.15 -2.91
CA ASP A 248 23.62 6.10 -3.83
C ASP A 248 22.66 7.23 -4.22
N LEU A 249 21.37 6.91 -4.39
CA LEU A 249 20.32 7.90 -4.64
C LEU A 249 20.23 8.90 -3.49
N LEU A 250 20.24 8.43 -2.24
CA LEU A 250 20.20 9.30 -1.07
C LEU A 250 21.43 10.20 -0.97
N LEU A 251 22.63 9.68 -1.25
CA LEU A 251 23.83 10.49 -1.29
C LEU A 251 23.76 11.55 -2.40
N ARG A 252 23.34 11.16 -3.61
CA ARG A 252 23.21 12.08 -4.74
C ARG A 252 22.24 13.23 -4.41
N LEU A 253 21.08 12.92 -3.84
CA LEU A 253 20.05 13.91 -3.51
C LEU A 253 20.41 14.76 -2.28
N PHE A 254 20.94 14.14 -1.23
CA PHE A 254 20.94 14.71 0.12
C PHE A 254 22.31 14.72 0.79
N HIS A 255 23.43 14.60 0.05
CA HIS A 255 24.77 14.56 0.65
C HIS A 255 25.06 15.69 1.67
N GLU A 256 24.59 16.92 1.43
CA GLU A 256 24.76 18.04 2.36
C GLU A 256 23.87 17.95 3.61
N GLU A 257 22.77 17.17 3.55
CA GLU A 257 21.84 16.96 4.67
C GLU A 257 22.29 15.84 5.62
N GLN A 258 23.45 15.21 5.36
CA GLN A 258 24.02 14.10 6.13
C GLN A 258 23.05 12.92 6.27
N PRO A 259 22.77 12.18 5.18
CA PRO A 259 21.78 11.12 5.20
C PRO A 259 22.32 9.91 5.97
N ARG A 260 21.60 9.50 7.01
CA ARG A 260 21.87 8.30 7.80
C ARG A 260 20.85 7.23 7.47
N VAL A 261 21.31 6.09 6.95
CA VAL A 261 20.45 4.95 6.59
C VAL A 261 20.32 3.95 7.74
N PHE A 262 19.21 3.22 7.74
CA PHE A 262 18.93 2.14 8.68
C PHE A 262 18.79 0.80 7.96
N ASP A 263 18.53 -0.27 8.72
CA ASP A 263 18.31 -1.60 8.15
C ASP A 263 17.09 -1.61 7.22
N ALA A 264 17.28 -2.17 6.03
CA ALA A 264 16.23 -2.27 5.04
C ALA A 264 15.21 -3.34 5.45
N GLN A 265 13.92 -3.00 5.34
CA GLN A 265 12.82 -3.93 5.53
C GLN A 265 12.50 -4.62 4.20
N ALA A 266 12.68 -5.93 4.13
CA ALA A 266 12.21 -6.73 3.00
C ALA A 266 10.67 -6.75 2.97
N VAL A 267 10.09 -6.67 1.77
CA VAL A 267 8.66 -6.82 1.53
C VAL A 267 8.42 -7.96 0.55
N LYS A 268 7.31 -8.69 0.72
CA LYS A 268 6.89 -9.74 -0.22
C LYS A 268 5.39 -9.66 -0.48
N PHE A 269 4.91 -10.20 -1.60
CA PHE A 269 3.49 -10.47 -1.74
C PHE A 269 3.02 -11.47 -0.67
N GLY A 270 1.88 -11.22 -0.04
CA GLY A 270 1.32 -12.18 0.91
C GLY A 270 -0.15 -11.95 1.23
N CYS A 271 -0.97 -12.95 0.88
CA CYS A 271 -2.36 -13.03 1.32
C CYS A 271 -2.48 -13.83 2.62
N THR A 272 -3.54 -13.55 3.39
CA THR A 272 -3.85 -14.24 4.64
C THR A 272 -5.16 -15.02 4.56
N CYS A 273 -5.74 -15.18 3.36
CA CYS A 273 -6.94 -16.00 3.19
C CYS A 273 -6.63 -17.48 3.49
N SER A 274 -7.62 -18.16 4.05
CA SER A 274 -7.62 -19.60 4.25
C SER A 274 -9.07 -20.08 4.23
N THR A 275 -9.26 -21.38 4.05
CA THR A 275 -10.57 -22.03 4.14
C THR A 275 -11.28 -21.66 5.45
N ASP A 276 -10.56 -21.66 6.57
CA ASP A 276 -11.13 -21.34 7.89
C ASP A 276 -11.62 -19.90 7.97
N ARG A 277 -10.90 -18.94 7.39
CA ARG A 277 -11.35 -17.54 7.35
C ARG A 277 -12.56 -17.34 6.45
N VAL A 278 -12.67 -18.11 5.36
CA VAL A 278 -13.87 -18.10 4.52
C VAL A 278 -15.05 -18.67 5.32
N ARG A 279 -14.86 -19.78 6.03
CA ARG A 279 -15.89 -20.34 6.93
C ARG A 279 -16.31 -19.36 8.02
N GLU A 280 -15.35 -18.71 8.67
CA GLU A 280 -15.60 -17.68 9.68
C GLU A 280 -16.44 -16.53 9.10
N SER A 281 -16.12 -16.04 7.89
CA SER A 281 -16.91 -14.99 7.24
C SER A 281 -18.34 -15.42 6.91
N LEU A 282 -18.56 -16.71 6.65
CA LEU A 282 -19.87 -17.30 6.36
C LEU A 282 -20.64 -17.74 7.61
N SER A 283 -20.00 -17.72 8.78
CA SER A 283 -20.61 -18.16 10.05
C SER A 283 -21.80 -17.30 10.48
N ILE A 284 -21.93 -16.08 9.96
CA ILE A 284 -23.04 -15.17 10.28
C ILE A 284 -24.37 -15.54 9.57
N TYR A 285 -24.32 -16.42 8.56
CA TYR A 285 -25.49 -16.81 7.78
C TYR A 285 -26.14 -18.09 8.35
N SER A 286 -27.46 -18.21 8.15
CA SER A 286 -28.18 -19.44 8.50
C SER A 286 -27.96 -20.53 7.44
N ALA A 287 -28.16 -21.81 7.77
CA ALA A 287 -28.05 -22.88 6.78
C ALA A 287 -29.03 -22.67 5.60
N LYS A 288 -30.19 -22.07 5.87
CA LYS A 288 -31.17 -21.68 4.85
C LYS A 288 -30.62 -20.63 3.89
N ASP A 289 -29.92 -19.62 4.39
CA ASP A 289 -29.32 -18.58 3.54
C ASP A 289 -28.17 -19.17 2.72
N ILE A 290 -27.32 -19.99 3.35
CA ILE A 290 -26.23 -20.71 2.68
C ILE A 290 -26.76 -21.57 1.52
N ALA A 291 -27.90 -22.26 1.71
CA ALA A 291 -28.51 -23.07 0.65
C ALA A 291 -28.88 -22.24 -0.60
N THR A 292 -29.19 -20.95 -0.44
CA THR A 292 -29.47 -20.04 -1.57
C THR A 292 -28.22 -19.49 -2.25
N MET A 293 -27.04 -19.70 -1.67
CA MET A 293 -25.74 -19.29 -2.21
C MET A 293 -25.03 -20.43 -2.95
N THR A 294 -25.73 -21.53 -3.22
CA THR A 294 -25.16 -22.71 -3.88
C THR A 294 -25.17 -22.59 -5.40
N THR A 295 -24.16 -23.20 -6.03
CA THR A 295 -24.12 -23.41 -7.48
C THR A 295 -25.11 -24.49 -7.91
N ASP A 296 -25.31 -24.65 -9.23
CA ASP A 296 -26.15 -25.74 -9.79
C ASP A 296 -25.67 -27.15 -9.37
N GLU A 297 -24.40 -27.28 -8.95
CA GLU A 297 -23.79 -28.51 -8.44
C GLU A 297 -23.98 -28.69 -6.92
N GLY A 298 -24.68 -27.75 -6.26
CA GLY A 298 -24.94 -27.79 -4.82
C GLY A 298 -23.75 -27.42 -3.94
N ARG A 299 -22.77 -26.69 -4.49
CA ARG A 299 -21.53 -26.28 -3.80
C ARG A 299 -21.55 -24.80 -3.46
N VAL A 300 -20.85 -24.37 -2.41
CA VAL A 300 -20.61 -22.94 -2.13
C VAL A 300 -19.21 -22.59 -2.56
N THR A 301 -19.09 -21.64 -3.49
CA THR A 301 -17.80 -21.16 -3.98
C THR A 301 -17.50 -19.76 -3.45
N ALA A 302 -16.25 -19.49 -3.08
CA ALA A 302 -15.80 -18.16 -2.69
C ALA A 302 -14.42 -17.85 -3.28
N ASP A 303 -14.27 -16.66 -3.86
CA ASP A 303 -13.01 -16.20 -4.43
C ASP A 303 -12.37 -15.11 -3.56
N CYS A 304 -11.10 -15.29 -3.23
CA CYS A 304 -10.34 -14.24 -2.55
C CYS A 304 -10.00 -13.11 -3.52
N GLN A 305 -10.60 -11.93 -3.30
CA GLN A 305 -10.38 -10.74 -4.14
C GLN A 305 -8.91 -10.26 -4.16
N PHE A 306 -8.09 -10.62 -3.17
CA PHE A 306 -6.67 -10.20 -3.13
C PHE A 306 -5.73 -11.11 -3.91
N CYS A 307 -5.95 -12.42 -3.89
CA CYS A 307 -5.00 -13.40 -4.45
C CYS A 307 -5.63 -14.40 -5.42
N GLY A 308 -6.89 -14.22 -5.79
CA GLY A 308 -7.58 -15.09 -6.75
C GLY A 308 -7.77 -16.54 -6.28
N ALA A 309 -7.49 -16.86 -5.01
CA ALA A 309 -7.68 -18.22 -4.49
C ALA A 309 -9.17 -18.57 -4.50
N HIS A 310 -9.50 -19.69 -5.14
CA HIS A 310 -10.84 -20.25 -5.20
C HIS A 310 -11.04 -21.28 -4.09
N TYR A 311 -12.12 -21.12 -3.33
CA TYR A 311 -12.53 -22.04 -2.27
C TYR A 311 -13.85 -22.70 -2.67
N ASP A 312 -13.88 -24.02 -2.61
CA ASP A 312 -15.06 -24.83 -2.85
C ASP A 312 -15.42 -25.58 -1.54
N LEU A 313 -16.59 -25.27 -0.98
CA LEU A 313 -17.02 -25.68 0.34
C LEU A 313 -18.33 -26.44 0.27
N ASP A 314 -18.46 -27.44 1.14
CA ASP A 314 -19.73 -28.14 1.36
C ASP A 314 -20.68 -27.22 2.15
N PRO A 315 -21.89 -26.90 1.62
CA PRO A 315 -22.88 -26.09 2.33
C PRO A 315 -23.21 -26.61 3.73
N ALA A 316 -23.13 -27.93 3.98
CA ALA A 316 -23.41 -28.53 5.28
C ALA A 316 -22.39 -28.15 6.37
N THR A 317 -21.18 -27.71 5.96
CA THR A 317 -20.11 -27.31 6.87
C THR A 317 -20.11 -25.80 7.17
N LEU A 318 -21.14 -25.07 6.75
CA LEU A 318 -21.21 -23.61 6.76
C LEU A 318 -22.43 -23.06 7.51
N GLY A 319 -22.30 -21.81 7.99
CA GLY A 319 -23.31 -21.12 8.78
C GLY A 319 -23.18 -21.38 10.28
N PHE A 320 -23.94 -20.65 11.10
CA PHE A 320 -23.89 -20.79 12.56
C PHE A 320 -24.50 -22.10 13.09
N GLU A 321 -25.20 -22.86 12.23
CA GLU A 321 -25.79 -24.17 12.53
C GLU A 321 -24.87 -25.32 12.10
N ALA A 322 -23.70 -25.03 11.53
CA ALA A 322 -22.75 -26.05 11.13
C ALA A 322 -22.21 -26.81 12.36
N ASP A 323 -22.40 -28.13 12.37
CA ASP A 323 -21.78 -28.99 13.38
C ASP A 323 -20.26 -28.87 13.26
N ALA A 324 -19.59 -28.58 14.39
CA ALA A 324 -18.13 -28.47 14.47
C ALA A 324 -17.42 -29.84 14.38
N GLY A 325 -17.89 -30.73 13.50
CA GLY A 325 -17.45 -32.10 13.36
C GLY A 325 -17.30 -32.50 11.90
N ASP A 326 -16.21 -32.07 11.25
CA ASP A 326 -15.51 -32.81 10.19
C ASP A 326 -14.25 -32.04 9.73
N SER A 327 -13.35 -31.74 10.67
CA SER A 327 -12.01 -31.24 10.36
C SER A 327 -11.03 -32.34 9.90
N GLU A 328 -11.51 -33.55 9.59
CA GLU A 328 -10.69 -34.65 9.10
C GLU A 328 -11.39 -35.37 7.94
N GLN A 329 -11.16 -34.91 6.70
CA GLN A 329 -10.96 -35.75 5.51
C GLN A 329 -10.93 -34.87 4.25
N GLY A 330 -9.79 -34.87 3.53
CA GLY A 330 -9.69 -34.20 2.24
C GLY A 330 -8.29 -33.92 1.69
N GLU A 331 -7.20 -34.41 2.29
CA GLU A 331 -5.96 -34.64 1.54
C GLU A 331 -6.08 -36.01 0.87
N SER A 332 -6.36 -36.02 -0.43
CA SER A 332 -6.12 -37.19 -1.26
C SER A 332 -5.71 -36.79 -2.68
N ALA A 333 -4.42 -37.01 -2.94
CA ALA A 333 -3.71 -37.18 -4.23
C ALA A 333 -3.61 -35.99 -5.20
#